data_AF-A0AAD9JJ71-F1
#
_entry.id   AF-A0AAD9JJ71-F1
#
_cell.length_a   1.000
_cell.length_b   1.000
_cell.length_c   1.000
_cell.angle_alpha   90.00
_cell.angle_beta   90.00
_cell.angle_gamma   90.00
#
_symmetry.space_group_name_H-M   'P 1'
#
loop_
_entity.id
_entity.type
_entity.pdbx_description
1 polymer ?
#
loop_
_entity_poly.entity_id
_entity_poly.type
_entity_poly.pdbx_seq_one_letter_code
_entity_poly.pdbx_strand_id
1 'polypeptide(L)'
;MNWIEEQCQDIEDSMKKNNSKKTYQLVKDLTSTEKGRTTTMQDKDGKCLTEEQDTPKRWSEYCSELYNYRATGDPLSTERPSSN
;
A
#
# COMPACT_ATOMS: atom_id res chain seq x y z
N MET A 1 -20.21 -21.83 14.50
CA MET A 1 -19.32 -21.36 13.43
C MET A 1 -18.21 -20.56 14.09
N ASN A 2 -17.18 -21.24 14.56
CA ASN A 2 -16.03 -20.61 15.20
C ASN A 2 -14.86 -20.70 14.21
N TRP A 3 -14.71 -19.70 13.35
CA TRP A 3 -13.73 -19.70 12.26
C TRP A 3 -12.31 -20.00 12.76
N ILE A 4 -11.97 -19.51 13.96
CA ILE A 4 -10.68 -19.78 14.60
C ILE A 4 -10.50 -21.28 14.90
N GLU A 5 -11.54 -21.98 15.37
CA GLU A 5 -11.46 -23.42 15.64
C GLU A 5 -11.22 -24.23 14.36
N GLU A 6 -11.85 -23.83 13.25
CA GLU A 6 -11.62 -24.46 11.94
C GLU A 6 -10.17 -24.28 11.48
N GLN A 7 -9.60 -23.08 11.63
CA GLN A 7 -8.20 -22.82 11.28
C GLN A 7 -7.22 -23.60 12.18
N CYS A 8 -7.51 -23.70 13.49
CA CYS A 8 -6.74 -24.53 14.41
C CYS A 8 -6.78 -26.01 14.01
N GLN A 9 -7.95 -26.53 13.65
CA GLN A 9 -8.10 -27.93 13.22
C GLN A 9 -7.31 -28.22 11.94
N ASP A 10 -7.33 -27.29 10.98
CA ASP A 10 -6.58 -27.41 9.73
C ASP A 10 -5.06 -27.41 9.92
N ILE A 11 -4.57 -26.64 10.90
CA ILE A 11 -3.15 -26.65 11.31
C ILE A 11 -2.77 -28.00 11.89
N GLU A 12 -3.57 -28.53 12.82
CA GLU A 12 -3.32 -29.84 13.45
C GLU A 12 -3.31 -30.97 12.42
N ASP A 13 -4.25 -30.98 11.50
CA ASP A 13 -4.33 -32.01 10.46
C ASP A 13 -3.21 -31.89 9.43
N SER A 14 -2.75 -30.67 9.15
CA SER A 14 -1.58 -30.43 8.30
C SER A 14 -0.28 -30.89 8.96
N MET A 15 -0.15 -30.73 10.29
CA MET A 15 0.97 -31.27 11.06
C MET A 15 0.99 -32.79 11.09
N LYS A 16 -0.18 -33.44 11.30
CA LYS A 16 -0.30 -34.92 11.26
C LYS A 16 0.12 -35.49 9.91
N LYS A 17 -0.13 -34.76 8.82
CA LYS A 17 0.26 -35.12 7.44
C LYS A 17 1.69 -34.74 7.09
N ASN A 18 2.48 -34.27 8.06
CA ASN A 18 3.86 -33.81 7.92
C ASN A 18 4.04 -32.70 6.85
N ASN A 19 2.98 -31.90 6.61
CA ASN A 19 3.00 -30.81 5.65
C ASN A 19 3.43 -29.51 6.34
N SER A 20 4.71 -29.45 6.69
CA SER A 20 5.32 -28.31 7.39
C SER A 20 5.16 -27.00 6.63
N LYS A 21 5.19 -27.03 5.29
CA LYS A 21 4.98 -25.86 4.42
C LYS A 21 3.57 -25.27 4.60
N LYS A 22 2.53 -26.10 4.54
CA LYS A 22 1.14 -25.65 4.72
C LYS A 22 0.90 -25.16 6.15
N THR A 23 1.45 -25.87 7.13
CA THR A 23 1.38 -25.49 8.55
C THR A 23 1.98 -24.10 8.78
N TYR A 24 3.18 -23.85 8.27
CA TYR A 24 3.85 -22.57 8.38
C TYR A 24 3.06 -21.44 7.71
N GLN A 25 2.48 -21.69 6.52
CA GLN A 25 1.67 -20.69 5.83
C GLN A 25 0.41 -20.32 6.62
N LEU A 26 -0.33 -21.30 7.15
CA LEU A 26 -1.53 -21.06 7.96
C LEU A 26 -1.22 -20.26 9.23
N VAL A 27 -0.15 -20.63 9.95
CA VAL A 27 0.30 -19.88 11.13
C VAL A 27 0.70 -18.47 10.76
N LYS A 28 1.43 -18.31 9.65
CA LYS A 28 1.83 -16.99 9.15
C LYS A 28 0.62 -16.15 8.79
N ASP A 29 -0.40 -16.68 8.13
CA ASP A 29 -1.58 -15.93 7.73
C ASP A 29 -2.44 -15.51 8.94
N LEU A 30 -2.50 -16.36 9.98
CA LEU A 30 -3.19 -16.05 11.24
C LEU A 30 -2.45 -15.01 12.10
N THR A 31 -1.12 -15.04 12.08
CA THR A 31 -0.28 -14.19 12.96
C THR A 31 0.21 -12.92 12.26
N SER A 32 0.26 -12.94 10.93
CA SER A 32 0.54 -11.76 10.13
C SER A 32 -0.70 -10.89 10.15
N THR A 33 -0.69 -9.85 11.00
CA THR A 33 -1.54 -8.68 10.75
C THR A 33 -1.21 -8.18 9.36
N GLU A 34 -2.09 -8.45 8.40
CA GLU A 34 -1.98 -7.88 7.07
C GLU A 34 -1.83 -6.38 7.26
N LYS A 35 -0.65 -5.84 6.93
CA LYS A 35 -0.52 -4.42 6.66
C LYS A 35 -1.33 -4.21 5.40
N GLY A 36 -2.64 -4.07 5.57
CA GLY A 36 -3.57 -3.78 4.49
C GLY A 36 -2.93 -2.67 3.68
N ARG A 37 -2.86 -2.84 2.36
CA ARG A 37 -2.26 -1.85 1.46
C ARG A 37 -2.84 -0.50 1.85
N THR A 38 -2.06 0.30 2.54
CA THR A 38 -2.45 1.64 2.95
C THR A 38 -2.32 2.49 1.68
N THR A 39 -3.23 2.30 0.73
CA THR A 39 -3.52 3.28 -0.32
C THR A 39 -4.30 4.45 0.29
N THR A 40 -3.91 4.86 1.49
CA THR A 40 -4.51 6.02 2.15
C THR A 40 -3.73 7.21 1.63
N MET A 41 -4.22 7.77 0.54
CA MET A 41 -3.69 9.01 0.02
C MET A 41 -4.17 10.14 0.93
N GLN A 42 -3.30 11.10 1.23
CA GLN A 42 -3.69 12.26 2.03
C GLN A 42 -3.96 13.45 1.11
N ASP A 43 -4.94 14.27 1.47
CA ASP A 43 -5.13 15.58 0.86
C ASP A 43 -4.01 16.55 1.28
N LYS A 44 -4.09 17.81 0.83
CA LYS A 44 -3.09 18.84 1.12
C LYS A 44 -3.05 19.25 2.59
N ASP A 45 -4.14 19.01 3.32
CA ASP A 45 -4.32 19.35 4.73
C ASP A 45 -4.02 18.15 5.66
N GLY A 46 -3.52 17.03 5.10
CA GLY A 46 -3.14 15.83 5.85
C GLY A 46 -4.31 14.90 6.19
N LYS A 47 -5.50 15.13 5.61
CA LYS A 47 -6.66 14.25 5.81
C LYS A 47 -6.58 13.04 4.89
N CYS A 48 -6.75 11.87 5.47
CA CYS A 48 -6.83 10.60 4.74
C CYS A 48 -8.04 10.58 3.80
N LEU A 49 -7.78 10.49 2.50
CA LEU A 49 -8.75 10.24 1.45
C LEU A 49 -9.09 8.75 1.45
N THR A 50 -10.27 8.42 1.99
CA THR A 50 -10.77 7.05 2.11
C THR A 50 -11.69 6.64 0.98
N GLU A 51 -12.05 7.56 0.08
CA GLU A 51 -12.97 7.31 -1.03
C GLU A 51 -12.23 7.14 -2.36
N GLU A 52 -12.61 6.13 -3.12
CA GLU A 52 -11.98 5.79 -4.42
C GLU A 52 -12.08 6.93 -5.44
N GLN A 53 -13.16 7.72 -5.37
CA GLN A 53 -13.42 8.89 -6.21
C GLN A 53 -12.55 10.12 -5.87
N ASP A 54 -12.01 10.22 -4.65
CA ASP A 54 -11.12 11.31 -4.26
C ASP A 54 -9.70 11.10 -4.76
N THR A 55 -9.35 9.86 -5.09
CA THR A 55 -8.02 9.51 -5.59
C THR A 55 -7.69 10.17 -6.94
N PRO A 56 -8.49 10.01 -8.00
CA PRO A 56 -8.21 10.66 -9.28
C PRO A 56 -8.26 12.19 -9.19
N LYS A 57 -9.10 12.75 -8.31
CA LYS A 57 -9.19 14.20 -8.10
C LYS A 57 -7.89 14.76 -7.51
N ARG A 58 -7.32 14.12 -6.49
CA ARG A 58 -6.04 14.53 -5.89
C ARG A 58 -4.89 14.44 -6.88
N TRP A 59 -4.86 13.39 -7.71
CA TRP A 59 -3.88 13.26 -8.80
C TRP A 59 -4.01 14.40 -9.82
N SER A 60 -5.24 14.75 -10.21
CA SER A 60 -5.49 15.88 -11.11
C SER A 60 -4.98 17.20 -10.52
N GLU A 61 -5.30 17.50 -9.27
CA GLU A 61 -4.84 18.72 -8.60
C GLU A 61 -3.31 18.79 -8.48
N TYR A 62 -2.66 17.69 -8.09
CA TYR A 62 -1.20 17.62 -7.99
C TYR A 62 -0.53 17.87 -9.35
N CYS A 63 -1.04 17.25 -10.43
CA CYS A 63 -0.54 17.47 -11.77
C CYS A 63 -0.75 18.92 -12.21
N SER A 64 -1.94 19.49 -11.98
CA SER A 64 -2.21 20.89 -12.28
C SER A 64 -1.27 21.83 -11.55
N GLU A 65 -1.01 21.63 -10.26
CA GLU A 65 -0.05 22.43 -9.50
C GLU A 65 1.37 22.31 -10.05
N LEU A 66 1.83 21.09 -10.32
CA LEU A 66 3.19 20.84 -10.82
C LEU A 66 3.45 21.56 -12.16
N TYR A 67 2.48 21.52 -13.08
CA TYR A 67 2.62 22.14 -14.40
C TYR A 67 2.30 23.64 -14.39
N ASN A 68 1.40 24.11 -13.52
CA ASN A 68 1.12 25.54 -13.35
C ASN A 68 2.26 26.26 -12.59
N TYR A 69 2.96 25.58 -11.70
CA TYR A 69 4.19 26.08 -11.05
C TYR A 69 5.28 26.40 -12.08
N ARG A 70 5.43 25.56 -13.12
CA ARG A 70 6.35 25.84 -14.24
C ARG A 70 5.93 27.03 -15.11
N ALA A 71 4.64 27.39 -15.15
CA ALA A 71 4.15 28.53 -15.91
C ALA A 71 4.29 29.87 -15.16
N THR A 72 4.42 29.82 -13.83
CA THR A 72 4.65 30.98 -12.97
C THR A 72 6.09 30.98 -12.44
N GLY A 73 7.03 31.00 -13.38
CA GLY A 73 8.41 31.46 -13.22
C GLY A 73 9.13 31.12 -11.92
N ASP A 74 9.78 29.95 -11.88
CA ASP A 74 10.94 29.73 -11.03
C ASP A 74 12.15 29.39 -11.92
N PRO A 75 13.19 30.24 -11.99
CA PRO A 75 14.36 30.00 -12.82
C PRO A 75 15.36 29.15 -12.06
N LEU A 76 15.08 27.85 -11.87
CA LEU A 76 16.06 26.94 -11.27
C LEU A 76 16.37 25.74 -12.17
N SER A 77 17.57 25.87 -12.73
CA SER A 77 18.53 24.80 -12.99
C SER A 77 18.42 24.06 -14.33
N THR A 78 18.80 24.79 -15.38
CA THR A 78 19.62 24.22 -16.45
C THR A 78 21.03 23.88 -15.93
N GLU A 79 21.17 22.82 -15.14
CA GLU A 79 22.46 22.10 -15.06
C GLU A 79 22.27 20.75 -15.76
N ARG A 80 22.42 20.76 -17.08
CA ARG A 80 22.81 19.55 -17.79
C ARG A 80 24.24 19.25 -17.32
N PRO A 81 24.54 18.11 -16.68
CA PRO A 81 25.92 17.79 -16.38
C PRO A 81 26.65 17.64 -17.73
N SER A 82 27.53 18.59 -18.03
CA SER A 82 28.51 18.43 -19.10
C SER A 82 29.39 17.26 -18.74
N SER A 83 29.31 16.19 -19.53
CA SER A 83 30.28 15.10 -19.51
C SER A 83 31.68 15.69 -19.63
N ASN A 84 32.57 15.28 -18.72
CA ASN A 84 34.01 15.39 -18.86
C ASN A 84 34.61 14.01 -18.66
#